data_AF-A0A960H3D3-F1
#
_entry.id   AF-A0A960H3D3-F1
#
_cell.length_a   1.000
_cell.length_b   1.000
_cell.length_c   1.000
_cell.angle_alpha   90.00
_cell.angle_beta   90.00
_cell.angle_gamma   90.00
#
_symmetry.space_group_name_H-M   'P 1'
#
loop_
_entity.id
_entity.type
_entity.pdbx_description
1 polymer ?
#
loop_
_entity_poly.entity_id
_entity_poly.type
_entity_poly.pdbx_seq_one_letter_code
_entity_poly.pdbx_strand_id
1 'polypeptide(L)'
;MLTGRDVDAEEAERIGLVSRQVPAADLLPTCYEIAERIAAFSRPGTELTKRTLWTGLDASTLEGHMQAEGLGQLYVRLLTANFEEAVAARAEKRPPVFPDEK
;
A
#
# COMPACT_ATOMS: atom_id res chain seq x y z
N MET A 1 18.38 -18.15 11.41
CA MET A 1 19.39 -18.44 10.38
C MET A 1 20.35 -19.55 10.81
N LEU A 2 21.07 -19.42 11.91
CA LEU A 2 22.11 -20.38 12.33
C LEU A 2 21.62 -21.82 12.58
N THR A 3 20.36 -22.02 12.96
CA THR A 3 19.82 -23.34 13.35
C THR A 3 19.17 -24.12 12.20
N GLY A 4 18.87 -23.48 11.07
CA GLY A 4 18.18 -24.12 9.95
C GLY A 4 16.80 -24.71 10.26
N ARG A 5 16.16 -24.34 11.38
CA ARG A 5 14.84 -24.86 11.74
C ARG A 5 13.76 -24.36 10.79
N ASP A 6 12.71 -25.16 10.65
CA ASP A 6 11.50 -24.75 9.95
C ASP A 6 10.70 -23.73 10.78
N VAL A 7 9.90 -22.94 10.07
CA VAL A 7 8.92 -21.99 10.59
C VAL A 7 7.62 -22.33 9.88
N ASP A 8 6.60 -22.77 10.63
CA ASP A 8 5.30 -23.06 10.05
C ASP A 8 4.49 -21.78 9.76
N ALA A 9 3.32 -21.93 9.15
CA ALA A 9 2.50 -20.79 8.73
C ALA A 9 1.94 -19.97 9.90
N GLU A 10 1.62 -20.61 11.02
CA GLU A 10 1.10 -19.96 12.22
C GLU A 10 2.20 -19.14 12.90
N GLU A 11 3.40 -19.72 13.06
CA GLU A 11 4.55 -18.99 13.58
C GLU A 11 4.93 -17.82 12.65
N ALA A 12 4.92 -18.04 11.32
CA ALA A 12 5.28 -17.01 10.34
C ALA A 12 4.36 -15.77 10.42
N GLU A 13 3.06 -15.97 10.62
CA GLU A 13 2.10 -14.87 10.78
C GLU A 13 2.28 -14.17 12.13
N ARG A 14 2.39 -14.94 13.22
CA ARG A 14 2.60 -14.41 14.58
C ARG A 14 3.86 -13.56 14.72
N ILE A 15 4.94 -13.88 14.01
CA ILE A 15 6.20 -13.11 14.04
C ILE A 15 6.27 -12.00 12.99
N GLY A 16 5.25 -11.87 12.13
CA GLY A 16 5.18 -10.84 11.09
C GLY A 16 6.03 -11.12 9.85
N LEU A 17 6.46 -12.37 9.62
CA LEU A 17 7.11 -12.77 8.37
C LEU A 17 6.12 -12.73 7.20
N VAL A 18 4.88 -13.14 7.47
CA VAL A 18 3.72 -12.91 6.60
C VAL A 18 2.70 -12.06 7.36
N SER A 19 1.88 -11.30 6.63
CA SER A 19 0.87 -10.44 7.25
C SER A 19 -0.50 -11.11 7.44
N ARG A 20 -0.73 -12.28 6.83
CA ARG A 20 -1.97 -13.07 6.94
C ARG A 20 -1.68 -14.55 6.73
N GLN A 21 -2.41 -15.39 7.47
CA GLN A 21 -2.53 -16.83 7.25
C GLN A 21 -4.00 -17.14 6.91
N VAL A 22 -4.24 -17.96 5.90
CA VAL A 22 -5.58 -18.41 5.50
C VAL A 22 -5.59 -19.91 5.17
N PRO A 23 -6.75 -20.58 5.17
CA PRO A 23 -6.87 -21.94 4.64
C PRO A 23 -6.35 -22.04 3.21
N ALA A 24 -5.80 -23.20 2.82
CA ALA A 24 -5.17 -23.39 1.52
C ALA A 24 -6.11 -23.09 0.33
N ALA A 25 -7.40 -23.40 0.46
CA ALA A 25 -8.42 -23.12 -0.55
C ALA A 25 -8.64 -21.61 -0.78
N ASP A 26 -8.33 -20.78 0.21
CA ASP A 26 -8.58 -19.34 0.21
C ASP A 26 -7.34 -18.51 -0.12
N LEU A 27 -6.18 -19.15 -0.35
CA LEU A 27 -4.91 -18.46 -0.64
C LEU A 27 -5.03 -17.50 -1.82
N LEU A 28 -5.39 -18.02 -3.00
CA LEU A 28 -5.53 -17.21 -4.21
C LEU A 28 -6.68 -16.20 -4.12
N PRO A 29 -7.90 -16.57 -3.66
CA PRO A 29 -8.97 -15.60 -3.42
C PRO A 29 -8.54 -14.42 -2.54
N THR A 30 -7.85 -14.68 -1.43
CA THR A 30 -7.37 -13.63 -0.52
C THR A 30 -6.32 -12.73 -1.18
N CYS A 31 -5.40 -13.31 -1.96
CA CYS A 31 -4.41 -12.53 -2.70
C CYS A 31 -5.06 -11.60 -3.74
N TYR A 32 -6.08 -12.10 -4.46
CA TYR A 32 -6.79 -11.29 -5.45
C TYR A 32 -7.62 -10.18 -4.82
N GLU A 33 -8.28 -10.43 -3.68
CA GLU A 33 -8.98 -9.38 -2.93
C GLU A 33 -8.05 -8.22 -2.56
N ILE A 34 -6.83 -8.54 -2.10
CA ILE A 34 -5.80 -7.53 -1.79
C ILE A 34 -5.37 -6.80 -3.06
N ALA A 35 -5.13 -7.51 -4.16
CA ALA A 35 -4.72 -6.92 -5.43
C ALA A 35 -5.78 -5.99 -6.01
N GLU A 36 -7.06 -6.38 -5.96
CA GLU A 36 -8.20 -5.56 -6.39
C GLU A 36 -8.32 -4.29 -5.54
N ARG A 37 -8.13 -4.41 -4.22
CA ARG A 37 -8.13 -3.25 -3.33
C ARG A 37 -6.98 -2.29 -3.66
N ILE A 38 -5.79 -2.79 -4.00
CA ILE A 38 -4.66 -1.95 -4.43
C ILE A 38 -4.97 -1.30 -5.78
N ALA A 39 -5.53 -2.05 -6.74
CA ALA A 39 -5.86 -1.57 -8.07
C ALA A 39 -6.96 -0.49 -8.07
N ALA A 40 -7.80 -0.45 -7.03
CA ALA A 40 -8.82 0.58 -6.84
C ALA A 40 -8.25 1.93 -6.36
N PHE A 41 -6.96 2.03 -6.03
CA PHE A 41 -6.31 3.29 -5.66
C PHE A 41 -5.60 3.95 -6.83
N SER A 42 -5.25 5.23 -6.65
CA SER A 42 -4.39 5.98 -7.57
C SER A 42 -3.12 5.19 -7.88
N ARG A 43 -2.80 5.05 -9.17
CA ARG A 43 -1.58 4.40 -9.64
C ARG A 43 -0.31 5.13 -9.14
N PRO A 44 -0.08 6.43 -9.42
CA PRO A 44 1.09 7.14 -8.92
C PRO A 44 1.09 7.20 -7.38
N GLY A 45 -0.07 7.28 -6.73
CA GLY A 45 -0.17 7.17 -5.27
C GLY A 45 0.40 5.85 -4.75
N THR A 46 -0.04 4.73 -5.31
CA THR A 46 0.39 3.37 -4.93
C THR A 46 1.88 3.16 -5.20
N GLU A 47 2.36 3.57 -6.38
CA GLU A 47 3.78 3.46 -6.77
C GLU A 47 4.68 4.25 -5.81
N LEU A 48 4.27 5.48 -5.46
CA LEU A 48 5.00 6.33 -4.52
C LEU A 48 4.98 5.77 -3.10
N THR A 49 3.84 5.25 -2.62
CA THR A 49 3.77 4.57 -1.32
C THR A 49 4.74 3.40 -1.23
N LYS A 50 4.79 2.53 -2.25
CA LYS A 50 5.76 1.43 -2.29
C LYS A 50 7.19 1.97 -2.24
N ARG A 51 7.49 2.99 -3.03
CA ARG A 51 8.84 3.57 -3.10
C ARG A 51 9.25 4.17 -1.75
N THR A 52 8.38 4.96 -1.11
CA THR A 52 8.70 5.59 0.18
C THR A 52 8.94 4.54 1.26
N LEU A 53 8.09 3.50 1.36
CA LEU A 53 8.29 2.40 2.30
C LEU A 53 9.68 1.76 2.17
N TRP A 54 10.14 1.49 0.95
CA TRP A 54 11.49 0.94 0.72
C TRP A 54 12.59 1.95 1.06
N THR A 55 12.50 3.18 0.57
CA THR A 55 13.52 4.21 0.86
C THR A 55 13.55 4.63 2.33
N GLY A 56 12.48 4.40 3.08
CA GLY A 56 12.42 4.65 4.52
C GLY A 56 13.26 3.68 5.33
N LEU A 57 13.45 2.44 4.84
CA LEU A 57 14.38 1.49 5.43
C LEU A 57 15.84 1.94 5.27
N ASP A 58 16.14 2.66 4.18
CA ASP A 58 17.47 3.18 3.85
C ASP A 58 17.69 4.63 4.34
N ALA A 59 16.68 5.25 4.93
CA ALA A 59 16.73 6.65 5.33
C ALA A 59 17.62 6.84 6.57
N SER A 60 18.52 7.83 6.51
CA SER A 60 19.41 8.16 7.62
C SER A 60 18.75 9.03 8.70
N THR A 61 17.70 9.79 8.35
CA THR A 61 16.96 10.63 9.28
C THR A 61 15.46 10.64 8.98
N LEU A 62 14.67 10.81 10.04
CA LEU A 62 13.22 10.97 9.93
C LEU A 62 12.85 12.21 9.10
N GLU A 63 13.51 13.35 9.35
CA GLU A 63 13.22 14.60 8.65
C GLU A 63 13.45 14.49 7.13
N GLY A 64 14.57 13.87 6.72
CA GLY A 64 14.85 13.63 5.30
C GLY A 64 13.79 12.73 4.66
N HIS A 65 13.32 11.72 5.38
CA HIS A 65 12.26 10.85 4.90
C HIS A 65 10.91 11.58 4.76
N MET A 66 10.53 12.39 5.76
CA MET A 66 9.29 13.18 5.75
C MET A 66 9.25 14.15 4.56
N GLN A 67 10.38 14.75 4.18
CA GLN A 67 10.47 15.61 3.00
C GLN A 67 10.18 14.82 1.71
N ALA A 68 10.73 13.60 1.58
CA ALA A 68 10.49 12.74 0.43
C ALA A 68 9.01 12.30 0.32
N GLU A 69 8.40 11.94 1.45
CA GLU A 69 6.96 11.60 1.52
C GLU A 69 6.08 12.81 1.17
N GLY A 70 6.38 13.98 1.73
CA GLY A 70 5.65 15.22 1.50
C GLY A 70 5.63 15.63 0.03
N LEU A 71 6.78 15.54 -0.65
CA LEU A 71 6.87 15.81 -2.10
C LEU A 71 5.99 14.84 -2.90
N GLY A 72 5.98 13.55 -2.56
CA GLY A 72 5.12 12.56 -3.22
C GLY A 72 3.63 12.86 -3.04
N GLN A 73 3.21 13.22 -1.82
CA GLN A 73 1.82 13.61 -1.53
C GLN A 73 1.40 14.86 -2.29
N LEU A 74 2.24 15.91 -2.30
CA LEU A 74 1.96 17.15 -3.04
C LEU A 74 1.90 16.91 -4.55
N TYR A 75 2.78 16.06 -5.08
CA TYR A 75 2.81 15.71 -6.50
C TYR A 75 1.45 15.14 -6.95
N VAL A 76 0.95 14.11 -6.27
CA VAL A 76 -0.35 13.51 -6.61
C VAL A 76 -1.49 14.50 -6.37
N ARG A 77 -1.47 15.24 -5.25
CA ARG A 77 -2.53 16.19 -4.90
C ARG A 77 -2.69 17.32 -5.91
N LEU A 78 -1.58 17.84 -6.45
CA LEU A 78 -1.58 19.02 -7.32
C LEU A 78 -1.78 18.68 -8.80
N LEU A 79 -1.37 17.49 -9.23
CA LEU A 79 -1.36 17.10 -10.65
C LEU A 79 -2.50 16.16 -11.04
N THR A 80 -3.36 15.76 -10.09
CA THR A 80 -4.51 14.89 -10.36
C THR A 80 -5.78 15.48 -9.75
N ALA A 81 -6.93 15.05 -10.28
CA ALA A 81 -8.25 15.32 -9.68
C ALA A 81 -8.67 14.26 -8.64
N ASN A 82 -7.73 13.42 -8.16
CA ASN A 82 -8.03 12.28 -7.29
C ASN A 82 -8.62 12.70 -5.94
N PHE A 83 -8.21 13.85 -5.40
CA PHE A 83 -8.71 14.32 -4.12
C PHE A 83 -10.17 14.75 -4.22
N GLU A 84 -10.50 15.50 -5.27
CA GLU A 84 -11.85 15.94 -5.59
C GLU A 84 -12.77 14.74 -5.80
N GLU A 85 -12.31 13.74 -6.56
CA GLU A 85 -13.02 12.47 -6.75
C GLU A 85 -13.21 11.71 -5.43
N ALA A 86 -12.19 11.63 -4.57
CA ALA A 86 -12.32 10.96 -3.27
C ALA A 86 -13.40 11.61 -2.39
N VAL A 87 -13.46 12.95 -2.41
CA VAL A 87 -14.48 13.72 -1.68
C VAL A 87 -15.87 13.49 -2.27
N ALA A 88 -16.00 13.57 -3.59
CA ALA A 88 -17.26 13.35 -4.30
C ALA A 88 -17.79 11.91 -4.10
N ALA A 89 -16.96 10.90 -4.35
CA ALA A 89 -17.32 9.50 -4.17
C ALA A 89 -17.76 9.18 -2.73
N ARG A 90 -17.10 9.77 -1.73
CA ARG A 90 -17.51 9.64 -0.33
C ARG A 90 -18.85 10.31 -0.04
N ALA A 91 -19.07 11.52 -0.56
CA ALA A 91 -20.35 12.23 -0.40
C ALA A 91 -21.50 11.45 -1.05
N GLU A 92 -21.25 10.84 -2.21
CA GLU A 92 -22.21 10.05 -2.99
C GLU A 92 -22.31 8.58 -2.54
N LYS A 93 -21.48 8.14 -1.59
CA LYS A 93 -21.40 6.74 -1.09
C LYS A 93 -21.15 5.71 -2.20
N ARG A 94 -20.34 6.07 -3.19
CA ARG A 94 -19.90 5.17 -4.27
C ARG A 94 -18.40 4.88 -4.17
N PRO A 95 -17.91 3.80 -4.81
CA PRO A 95 -16.48 3.59 -4.98
C PRO A 95 -15.85 4.74 -5.79
N PRO A 96 -14.65 5.23 -5.41
CA PRO A 96 -13.93 6.23 -6.20
C PRO A 96 -13.33 5.60 -7.46
N VAL A 97 -13.29 6.37 -8.54
CA VAL A 97 -12.56 6.03 -9.77
C VAL A 97 -11.51 7.11 -10.00
N PHE A 98 -10.29 6.85 -9.55
CA PHE A 98 -9.20 7.82 -9.60
C PHE A 98 -8.73 8.06 -11.05
N PRO A 99 -8.87 9.28 -11.60
CA PRO A 99 -8.45 9.57 -12.97
C PRO A 99 -6.93 9.61 -13.14
N ASP A 100 -6.17 9.89 -12.07
CA ASP A 100 -4.70 10.07 -12.11
C ASP A 100 -4.20 11.17 -13.07
N GLU A 101 -5.12 11.98 -13.59
CA GLU A 101 -4.90 13.14 -14.42
C GLU A 101 -5.81 14.30 -13.96
N LYS A 102 -5.69 15.45 -14.61
CA LYS A 102 -6.34 16.70 -14.21
C LYS A 102 -7.30 17.20 -15.26
#